data_AF-A0A1V6HBG3-F1
#
_entry.id   AF-A0A1V6HBG3-F1
#
_cell.length_a   1.000
_cell.length_b   1.000
_cell.length_c   1.000
_cell.angle_alpha   90.00
_cell.angle_beta   90.00
_cell.angle_gamma   90.00
#
_symmetry.space_group_name_H-M   'P 1'
#
loop_
_entity.id
_entity.type
_entity.pdbx_description
1 polymer ?
#
loop_
_entity_poly.entity_id
_entity_poly.type
_entity_poly.pdbx_seq_one_letter_code
_entity_poly.pdbx_strand_id
1 'polypeptide(L)'
;MCQILKATTETSKNGNISLVIYFDIAEGDFKGYYKQDYKEQVATPEKPKKWRGVYRVWLPIPDEYGTENYKKATKKYKAFITCVVKSNEGFAFNFQETSLAGKLVGFVFREEEWEWEGKSGFTVKAYFPRTVHSIRNGDFTVPETKYLHPVTYGQPQTQPSDLPQFNWGNTTINEPHAQTDNDGLPTILTDINDDEGLPF
;
A
#
# COMPACT_ATOMS: atom_id res chain seq x y z
N MET A 1 5.24 -12.63 8.68
CA MET A 1 4.10 -12.65 9.65
C MET A 1 3.94 -11.27 10.27
N CYS A 2 2.78 -10.94 10.82
CA CYS A 2 2.49 -9.59 11.31
C CYS A 2 2.06 -9.59 12.79
N GLN A 3 2.43 -8.53 13.50
CA GLN A 3 1.96 -8.24 14.84
C GLN A 3 0.98 -7.06 14.79
N ILE A 4 -0.15 -7.20 15.46
CA ILE A 4 -1.12 -6.13 15.62
C ILE A 4 -0.58 -5.15 16.66
N LEU A 5 -0.45 -3.88 16.29
CA LEU A 5 -0.01 -2.81 17.18
C LEU A 5 -1.19 -2.15 17.89
N LYS A 6 -2.27 -1.90 17.14
CA LYS A 6 -3.49 -1.26 17.62
C LYS A 6 -4.68 -1.73 16.79
N ALA A 7 -5.83 -1.87 17.41
CA ALA A 7 -7.10 -2.03 16.72
C ALA A 7 -8.08 -0.98 17.24
N THR A 8 -8.86 -0.38 16.34
CA THR A 8 -9.85 0.64 16.66
C THR A 8 -11.05 0.49 15.73
N THR A 9 -12.23 0.84 16.21
CA THR A 9 -13.40 0.96 15.35
C THR A 9 -13.50 2.38 14.79
N GLU A 10 -13.77 2.49 13.49
CA GLU A 10 -13.98 3.76 12.80
C GLU A 10 -15.30 3.73 12.01
N THR A 11 -16.05 4.81 12.07
CA THR A 11 -17.25 5.03 11.26
C THR A 11 -16.89 5.90 10.05
N SER A 12 -17.15 5.38 8.85
CA SER A 12 -16.99 6.13 7.61
C SER A 12 -18.07 7.22 7.48
N LYS A 13 -17.84 8.21 6.62
CA LYS A 13 -18.80 9.28 6.30
C LYS A 13 -20.17 8.75 5.88
N ASN A 14 -20.21 7.56 5.29
CA ASN A 14 -21.43 6.91 4.81
C ASN A 14 -22.12 6.04 5.87
N GLY A 15 -21.75 6.17 7.16
CA GLY A 15 -22.33 5.38 8.26
C GLY A 15 -21.77 3.96 8.42
N ASN A 16 -20.94 3.49 7.48
CA ASN A 16 -20.35 2.15 7.55
C ASN A 16 -19.29 2.06 8.66
N ILE A 17 -19.41 1.05 9.51
CA ILE A 17 -18.49 0.82 10.63
C ILE A 17 -17.41 -0.20 10.22
N SER A 18 -16.15 0.10 10.52
CA SER A 18 -15.00 -0.77 10.25
C SER A 18 -14.14 -0.98 11.49
N LEU A 19 -13.65 -2.21 11.67
CA LEU A 19 -12.50 -2.50 12.51
C LEU A 19 -11.22 -2.21 11.72
N VAL A 20 -10.42 -1.28 12.23
CA VAL A 20 -9.16 -0.83 11.64
C VAL A 20 -8.01 -1.38 12.47
N ILE A 21 -7.17 -2.17 11.82
CA ILE A 21 -6.06 -2.88 12.44
C ILE A 21 -4.77 -2.27 11.93
N TYR A 22 -4.04 -1.65 12.84
CA TYR A 22 -2.67 -1.19 12.61
C TYR A 22 -1.74 -2.34 12.95
N PHE A 23 -0.90 -2.73 12.02
CA PHE A 23 0.03 -3.85 12.19
C PHE A 23 1.41 -3.48 11.67
N ASP A 24 2.41 -4.23 12.12
CA ASP A 24 3.75 -4.22 11.58
C ASP A 24 4.21 -5.65 11.26
N ILE A 25 5.25 -5.78 10.44
CA ILE A 25 5.81 -7.07 10.07
C ILE A 25 6.73 -7.53 11.21
N ALA A 26 6.37 -8.65 11.85
CA ALA A 26 7.06 -9.16 13.03
C ALA A 26 8.25 -10.07 12.68
N GLU A 27 8.14 -10.79 11.55
CA GLU A 27 9.09 -11.81 11.13
C GLU A 27 9.21 -11.85 9.60
N GLY A 28 10.40 -12.18 9.10
CA GLY A 28 10.80 -12.19 7.69
C GLY A 28 11.76 -11.05 7.34
N ASP A 29 12.13 -10.97 6.06
CA ASP A 29 13.10 -9.97 5.55
C ASP A 29 12.63 -8.52 5.73
N PHE A 30 11.30 -8.32 5.73
CA PHE A 30 10.66 -7.02 5.91
C PHE A 30 10.30 -6.72 7.37
N LYS A 31 10.92 -7.38 8.35
CA LYS A 31 10.65 -7.15 9.78
C LYS A 31 10.83 -5.67 10.13
N GLY A 32 9.80 -5.07 10.72
CA GLY A 32 9.81 -3.65 11.12
C GLY A 32 9.59 -2.65 10.00
N TYR A 33 9.22 -3.10 8.80
CA TYR A 33 9.11 -2.26 7.60
C TYR A 33 8.22 -1.03 7.81
N TYR A 34 7.00 -1.20 8.34
CA TYR A 34 6.09 -0.06 8.49
C TYR A 34 6.52 0.89 9.59
N LYS A 35 7.15 0.36 10.64
CA LYS A 35 7.74 1.18 11.71
C LYS A 35 8.91 2.00 11.20
N GLN A 36 9.74 1.44 10.32
CA GLN A 36 10.84 2.14 9.70
C GLN A 36 10.34 3.21 8.72
N ASP A 37 9.42 2.86 7.83
CA ASP A 37 8.76 3.81 6.91
C ASP A 37 8.17 5.01 7.66
N TYR A 38 7.46 4.76 8.77
CA TYR A 38 6.90 5.84 9.58
C TYR A 38 7.98 6.72 10.24
N LYS A 39 9.09 6.15 10.71
CA LYS A 39 10.21 6.93 11.26
C LYS A 39 10.85 7.82 10.21
N GLU A 40 11.05 7.31 9.00
CA GLU A 40 11.60 8.08 7.87
C GLU A 40 10.66 9.22 7.46
N GLN A 41 9.34 8.98 7.47
CA GLN A 41 8.34 10.04 7.27
C GLN A 41 8.38 11.08 8.39
N VAL A 42 8.54 10.69 9.65
CA VAL A 42 8.65 11.64 10.77
C VAL A 42 9.90 12.51 10.66
N ALA A 43 11.01 11.95 10.15
CA ALA A 43 12.24 12.68 9.89
C ALA A 43 12.16 13.63 8.70
N THR A 44 11.12 13.53 7.85
CA THR A 44 10.91 14.38 6.68
C THR A 44 9.75 15.36 6.94
N PRO A 45 10.01 16.66 7.22
CA PRO A 45 8.96 17.60 7.63
C PRO A 45 7.88 17.86 6.56
N GLU A 46 8.24 17.76 5.29
CA GLU A 46 7.40 18.21 4.17
C GLU A 46 6.29 17.21 3.78
N LYS A 47 6.33 15.97 4.29
CA LYS A 47 5.38 14.92 3.88
C LYS A 47 4.34 14.63 4.96
N PRO A 48 3.06 14.43 4.59
CA PRO A 48 2.05 14.03 5.56
C PRO A 48 2.40 12.66 6.15
N LYS A 49 2.52 12.62 7.49
CA LYS A 49 2.87 11.43 8.25
C LYS A 49 1.70 10.46 8.24
N LYS A 50 1.88 9.26 7.67
CA LYS A 50 0.80 8.27 7.55
C LYS A 50 1.33 6.86 7.76
N TRP A 51 0.74 6.15 8.72
CA TRP A 51 1.00 4.72 8.90
C TRP A 51 0.40 3.93 7.73
N ARG A 52 1.24 3.15 7.03
CA ARG A 52 0.82 2.37 5.85
C ARG A 52 0.41 0.93 6.18
N GLY A 53 0.84 0.38 7.31
CA GLY A 53 0.51 -0.97 7.76
C GLY A 53 -0.89 -1.07 8.35
N VAL A 54 -1.92 -0.90 7.52
CA VAL A 54 -3.33 -0.88 7.94
C VAL A 54 -4.13 -1.96 7.22
N TYR A 55 -4.90 -2.74 7.98
CA TYR A 55 -5.89 -3.67 7.47
C TYR A 55 -7.27 -3.26 7.96
N ARG A 56 -8.26 -3.19 7.06
CA ARG A 56 -9.61 -2.73 7.39
C ARG A 56 -10.62 -3.85 7.13
N VAL A 57 -11.45 -4.11 8.13
CA VAL A 57 -12.52 -5.10 8.06
C VAL A 57 -13.84 -4.44 8.39
N TRP A 58 -14.82 -4.56 7.50
CA TRP A 58 -16.17 -4.06 7.74
C TRP A 58 -16.84 -4.87 8.85
N LEU A 59 -17.47 -4.17 9.79
CA LEU A 59 -18.29 -4.79 10.82
C LEU A 59 -19.72 -5.01 10.28
N PRO A 60 -20.36 -6.12 10.66
CA PRO A 60 -21.76 -6.33 10.31
C PRO A 60 -22.65 -5.33 11.05
N ILE A 61 -23.43 -4.54 10.32
CA ILE A 61 -24.36 -3.55 10.87
C ILE A 61 -25.70 -4.24 11.14
N PRO A 62 -26.24 -4.22 12.39
CA PRO A 62 -27.50 -4.90 12.72
C PRO A 62 -28.67 -4.50 11.82
N ASP A 63 -28.77 -3.23 11.45
CA ASP A 63 -29.85 -2.70 10.61
C ASP A 63 -29.82 -3.25 9.17
N GLU A 64 -28.69 -3.80 8.72
CA GLU A 64 -28.55 -4.45 7.41
C GLU A 64 -28.71 -5.98 7.47
N TYR A 65 -29.25 -6.52 8.56
CA TYR A 65 -29.39 -7.97 8.74
C TYR A 65 -30.10 -8.64 7.55
N GLY A 66 -29.50 -9.72 7.03
CA GLY A 66 -30.02 -10.49 5.89
C GLY A 66 -29.55 -10.00 4.52
N THR A 67 -28.97 -8.81 4.41
CA THR A 67 -28.41 -8.30 3.14
C THR A 67 -27.12 -9.03 2.74
N GLU A 68 -26.75 -8.94 1.46
CA GLU A 68 -25.48 -9.48 0.97
C GLU A 68 -24.27 -8.77 1.57
N ASN A 69 -24.38 -7.48 1.89
CA ASN A 69 -23.32 -6.71 2.54
C ASN A 69 -23.08 -7.20 3.96
N TYR A 70 -24.14 -7.40 4.74
CA TYR A 70 -24.08 -7.97 6.08
C TYR A 70 -23.42 -9.35 6.07
N LYS A 71 -23.81 -10.24 5.16
CA LYS A 71 -23.21 -11.59 5.03
C LYS A 71 -21.73 -11.52 4.69
N LYS A 72 -21.33 -10.65 3.76
CA LYS A 72 -19.93 -10.45 3.36
C LYS A 72 -19.09 -9.89 4.50
N ALA A 73 -19.58 -8.87 5.21
CA ALA A 73 -18.92 -8.28 6.37
C ALA A 73 -18.75 -9.33 7.48
N THR A 74 -19.82 -10.03 7.84
CA THR A 74 -19.80 -11.11 8.83
C THR A 74 -18.75 -12.19 8.48
N LYS A 75 -18.72 -12.64 7.23
CA LYS A 75 -17.75 -13.65 6.78
C LYS A 75 -16.31 -13.16 6.93
N LYS A 76 -16.01 -11.94 6.48
CA LYS A 76 -14.67 -11.36 6.55
C LYS A 76 -14.23 -11.10 7.99
N TYR A 77 -15.11 -10.53 8.80
CA TYR A 77 -14.87 -10.30 10.22
C TYR A 77 -14.61 -11.60 10.97
N LYS A 78 -15.47 -12.59 10.81
CA LYS A 78 -15.29 -13.92 11.42
C LYS A 78 -13.99 -14.57 10.97
N ALA A 79 -13.64 -14.48 9.68
CA ALA A 79 -12.40 -15.03 9.16
C ALA A 79 -11.17 -14.37 9.79
N PHE A 80 -11.17 -13.05 9.93
CA PHE A 80 -10.10 -12.31 10.59
C PHE A 80 -9.93 -12.74 12.05
N ILE A 81 -11.00 -12.66 12.85
CA ILE A 81 -10.94 -13.05 14.27
C ILE A 81 -10.51 -14.51 14.43
N THR A 82 -11.02 -15.42 13.59
CA THR A 82 -10.62 -16.83 13.61
C THR A 82 -9.12 -16.99 13.35
N CYS A 83 -8.56 -16.23 12.41
CA CYS A 83 -7.12 -16.28 12.14
C CYS A 83 -6.31 -15.77 13.33
N VAL A 84 -6.75 -14.69 13.99
CA VAL A 84 -6.07 -14.17 15.20
C VAL A 84 -6.14 -15.21 16.32
N VAL A 85 -7.33 -15.71 16.65
CA VAL A 85 -7.51 -16.72 17.71
C VAL A 85 -6.65 -17.96 17.46
N LYS A 86 -6.69 -18.53 16.26
CA LYS A 86 -5.88 -19.72 15.92
C LYS A 86 -4.38 -19.47 15.89
N SER A 87 -3.95 -18.23 15.72
CA SER A 87 -2.53 -17.87 15.68
C SER A 87 -1.93 -17.58 17.05
N ASN A 88 -2.76 -17.45 18.10
CA ASN A 88 -2.33 -17.08 19.43
C ASN A 88 -2.89 -18.10 20.44
N GLU A 89 -2.07 -19.04 20.85
CA GLU A 89 -2.45 -20.07 21.82
C GLU A 89 -2.94 -19.43 23.14
N GLY A 90 -4.04 -19.96 23.69
CA GLY A 90 -4.65 -19.44 24.91
C GLY A 90 -5.43 -18.13 24.74
N PHE A 91 -5.49 -17.55 23.54
CA PHE A 91 -6.29 -16.34 23.30
C PHE A 91 -7.73 -16.69 22.92
N ALA A 92 -8.68 -16.18 23.70
CA ALA A 92 -10.10 -16.15 23.35
C ALA A 92 -10.53 -14.70 23.14
N PHE A 93 -11.15 -14.42 21.98
CA PHE A 93 -11.63 -13.08 21.68
C PHE A 93 -12.93 -12.79 22.45
N ASN A 94 -12.92 -11.73 23.26
CA ASN A 94 -14.01 -11.32 24.14
C ASN A 94 -14.80 -10.12 23.59
N PHE A 95 -14.76 -9.89 22.27
CA PHE A 95 -15.36 -8.72 21.60
C PHE A 95 -14.76 -7.35 21.97
N GLN A 96 -13.63 -7.33 22.71
CA GLN A 96 -12.88 -6.09 22.95
C GLN A 96 -11.79 -5.93 21.90
N GLU A 97 -11.89 -4.93 21.04
CA GLU A 97 -10.91 -4.68 19.98
C GLU A 97 -9.50 -4.41 20.51
N THR A 98 -9.38 -3.75 21.66
CA THR A 98 -8.09 -3.47 22.32
C THR A 98 -7.34 -4.75 22.69
N SER A 99 -8.05 -5.86 22.92
CA SER A 99 -7.44 -7.17 23.22
C SER A 99 -6.66 -7.77 22.04
N LEU A 100 -6.87 -7.25 20.82
CA LEU A 100 -6.15 -7.66 19.62
C LEU A 100 -4.73 -7.09 19.57
N ALA A 101 -4.45 -6.02 20.31
CA ALA A 101 -3.10 -5.44 20.37
C ALA A 101 -2.09 -6.46 20.91
N GLY A 102 -0.91 -6.50 20.29
CA GLY A 102 0.16 -7.45 20.59
C GLY A 102 -0.02 -8.84 19.99
N LYS A 103 -1.20 -9.19 19.45
CA LYS A 103 -1.48 -10.52 18.87
C LYS A 103 -0.85 -10.69 17.49
N LEU A 104 -0.50 -11.93 17.16
CA LEU A 104 0.05 -12.30 15.87
C LEU A 104 -1.03 -12.70 14.87
N VAL A 105 -0.81 -12.38 13.61
CA VAL A 105 -1.68 -12.79 12.50
C VAL A 105 -0.87 -12.88 11.21
N GLY A 106 -1.25 -13.80 10.33
CA GLY A 106 -0.73 -13.86 8.98
C GLY A 106 -1.53 -12.95 8.06
N PHE A 107 -0.86 -12.22 7.17
CA PHE A 107 -1.50 -11.56 6.05
C PHE A 107 -0.89 -12.06 4.75
N VAL A 108 -1.75 -12.26 3.76
CA VAL A 108 -1.33 -12.34 2.37
C VAL A 108 -1.46 -10.96 1.78
N PHE A 109 -0.38 -10.50 1.13
CA PHE A 109 -0.32 -9.20 0.51
C PHE A 109 -0.68 -9.29 -0.97
N ARG A 110 -1.25 -8.21 -1.49
CA ARG A 110 -1.59 -8.06 -2.90
C ARG A 110 -1.02 -6.75 -3.41
N GLU A 111 -0.47 -6.79 -4.61
CA GLU A 111 -0.09 -5.60 -5.35
C GLU A 111 -1.32 -5.01 -6.06
N GLU A 112 -1.52 -3.71 -5.92
CA GLU A 112 -2.58 -2.95 -6.57
C GLU A 112 -1.96 -1.76 -7.31
N GLU A 113 -2.33 -1.60 -8.58
CA GLU A 113 -2.06 -0.39 -9.34
C GLU A 113 -2.95 0.75 -8.80
N TRP A 114 -2.37 1.93 -8.67
CA TRP A 114 -3.08 3.15 -8.30
C TRP A 114 -2.78 4.25 -9.32
N GLU A 115 -3.77 5.12 -9.52
CA GLU A 115 -3.67 6.33 -10.31
C GLU A 115 -4.31 7.45 -9.50
N TRP A 116 -3.59 8.57 -9.38
CA TRP A 116 -4.07 9.77 -8.70
C TRP A 116 -3.43 11.00 -9.35
N GLU A 117 -4.26 11.95 -9.79
CA GLU A 117 -3.81 13.23 -10.36
C GLU A 117 -2.73 13.06 -11.46
N GLY A 118 -2.94 12.13 -12.39
CA GLY A 118 -2.01 11.86 -13.49
C GLY A 118 -0.73 11.12 -13.11
N LYS A 119 -0.57 10.73 -11.83
CA LYS A 119 0.50 9.84 -11.37
C LYS A 119 -0.04 8.43 -11.25
N SER A 120 0.72 7.45 -11.70
CA SER A 120 0.41 6.04 -11.51
C SER A 120 1.55 5.29 -10.84
N GLY A 121 1.26 4.13 -10.27
CA GLY A 121 2.25 3.23 -9.70
C GLY A 121 1.62 2.02 -9.04
N PHE A 122 2.44 1.23 -8.34
CA PHE A 122 2.00 0.05 -7.62
C PHE A 122 2.10 0.27 -6.11
N THR A 123 1.21 -0.39 -5.37
CA THR A 123 1.23 -0.43 -3.91
C THR A 123 0.90 -1.83 -3.41
N VAL A 124 1.61 -2.29 -2.39
CA VAL A 124 1.38 -3.58 -1.77
C VAL A 124 0.54 -3.40 -0.50
N LYS A 125 -0.60 -4.08 -0.43
CA LYS A 125 -1.54 -3.99 0.71
C LYS A 125 -1.89 -5.36 1.27
N ALA A 126 -2.19 -5.41 2.56
CA ALA A 126 -2.75 -6.61 3.18
C ALA A 126 -4.14 -6.90 2.57
N TYR A 127 -4.29 -8.10 2.00
CA TYR A 127 -5.49 -8.49 1.25
C TYR A 127 -6.43 -9.37 2.06
N PHE A 128 -5.97 -10.52 2.54
CA PHE A 128 -6.74 -11.36 3.46
C PHE A 128 -5.88 -11.94 4.59
N PRO A 129 -6.48 -12.17 5.77
CA PRO A 129 -5.80 -12.80 6.88
C PRO A 129 -5.64 -14.31 6.64
N ARG A 130 -4.56 -14.86 7.16
CA ARG A 130 -4.28 -16.29 7.30
C ARG A 130 -3.78 -16.56 8.71
N THR A 131 -3.82 -17.82 9.11
CA THR A 131 -3.18 -18.21 10.38
C THR A 131 -1.66 -18.09 10.25
N VAL A 132 -0.99 -17.82 11.37
CA VAL A 132 0.48 -17.85 11.45
C VAL A 132 1.03 -19.19 10.96
N HIS A 133 0.37 -20.29 11.31
CA HIS A 133 0.75 -21.63 10.86
C HIS A 133 0.67 -21.78 9.33
N SER A 134 -0.42 -21.34 8.70
CA SER A 134 -0.56 -21.37 7.23
C SER A 134 0.52 -20.54 6.54
N ILE A 135 0.90 -19.38 7.09
CA ILE A 135 1.98 -18.56 6.53
C ILE A 135 3.33 -19.27 6.66
N ARG A 136 3.63 -19.86 7.83
CA ARG A 136 4.89 -20.60 8.04
C ARG A 136 5.03 -21.81 7.14
N ASN A 137 3.92 -22.52 6.91
CA ASN A 137 3.92 -23.72 6.07
C ASN A 137 3.85 -23.41 4.56
N GLY A 138 3.75 -22.14 4.16
CA GLY A 138 3.55 -21.78 2.75
C GLY A 138 2.17 -22.15 2.20
N ASP A 139 1.19 -22.44 3.07
CA ASP A 139 -0.19 -22.77 2.68
C ASP A 139 -1.00 -21.49 2.40
N PHE A 140 -0.58 -20.80 1.35
CA PHE A 140 -1.27 -19.64 0.80
C PHE A 140 -0.92 -19.44 -0.67
N THR A 141 -1.85 -18.83 -1.39
CA THR A 141 -1.63 -18.41 -2.77
C THR A 141 -1.43 -16.91 -2.77
N VAL A 142 -0.36 -16.45 -3.44
CA VAL A 142 -0.16 -15.02 -3.68
C VAL A 142 -1.17 -14.57 -4.73
N PRO A 143 -2.05 -13.61 -4.43
CA PRO A 143 -3.05 -13.13 -5.36
C PRO A 143 -2.38 -12.37 -6.51
N GLU A 144 -2.96 -12.46 -7.71
CA GLU A 144 -2.53 -11.69 -8.88
C GLU A 144 -2.64 -10.19 -8.66
N THR A 145 -1.72 -9.44 -9.27
CA THR A 145 -1.72 -7.97 -9.26
C THR A 145 -3.05 -7.42 -9.74
N LYS A 146 -3.57 -6.43 -9.02
CA LYS A 146 -4.81 -5.74 -9.39
C LYS A 146 -4.50 -4.52 -10.24
N TYR A 147 -4.75 -4.60 -11.54
CA TYR A 147 -4.66 -3.45 -12.44
C TYR A 147 -5.90 -2.55 -12.31
N LEU A 148 -5.70 -1.24 -12.52
CA LEU A 148 -6.77 -0.24 -12.44
C LEU A 148 -7.65 -0.27 -13.69
N HIS A 149 -7.01 -0.44 -14.84
CA HIS A 149 -7.67 -0.73 -16.09
C HIS A 149 -7.55 -2.23 -16.38
N PRO A 150 -8.65 -2.93 -16.71
CA PRO A 150 -8.52 -4.30 -17.19
C PRO A 150 -7.64 -4.26 -18.43
N VAL A 151 -6.53 -5.00 -18.41
CA VAL A 151 -5.73 -5.23 -19.61
C VAL A 151 -6.64 -5.98 -20.58
N THR A 152 -7.19 -5.27 -21.57
CA THR A 152 -7.85 -5.94 -22.69
C THR A 152 -6.76 -6.68 -23.46
N TYR A 153 -6.63 -7.99 -23.23
CA TYR A 153 -5.79 -8.85 -24.05
C TYR A 153 -6.32 -8.82 -25.49
N GLY A 154 -5.75 -7.94 -26.32
CA GLY A 154 -6.23 -7.79 -27.68
C GLY A 154 -5.63 -6.65 -28.51
N GLN A 155 -4.68 -5.87 -28.01
CA GLN A 155 -3.91 -4.95 -28.85
C GLN A 155 -2.41 -5.23 -28.65
N PRO A 156 -1.64 -5.49 -29.72
CA PRO A 156 -0.21 -5.67 -29.60
C PRO A 156 0.41 -4.38 -29.06
N GLN A 157 1.02 -4.44 -27.88
CA GLN A 157 1.92 -3.40 -27.42
C GLN A 157 3.13 -3.43 -28.36
N THR A 158 3.26 -2.42 -29.22
CA THR A 158 4.50 -2.21 -29.96
C THR A 158 5.59 -1.94 -28.94
N GLN A 159 6.58 -2.84 -28.89
CA GLN A 159 7.83 -2.57 -28.17
C GLN A 159 8.48 -1.30 -28.75
N PRO A 160 9.16 -0.48 -27.93
CA PRO A 160 9.86 0.72 -28.40
C PRO A 160 11.15 0.40 -29.20
N SER A 161 11.16 -0.68 -29.99
CA SER A 161 12.30 -1.08 -30.82
C SER A 161 12.23 -0.57 -32.27
N ASP A 162 11.17 0.12 -32.68
CA ASP A 162 11.02 0.66 -34.04
C ASP A 162 11.16 2.20 -34.08
N LEU A 163 12.17 2.76 -33.41
CA LEU A 163 12.69 4.05 -33.85
C LEU A 163 13.41 3.81 -35.20
N PRO A 164 13.09 4.55 -36.27
CA PRO A 164 13.79 4.38 -37.54
C PRO A 164 15.29 4.59 -37.32
N GLN A 165 16.08 3.56 -37.63
CA GLN A 165 17.54 3.64 -37.58
C GLN A 165 18.00 4.73 -38.55
N PHE A 166 18.52 5.82 -38.01
CA PHE A 166 19.17 6.87 -38.78
C PHE A 166 20.46 6.30 -39.37
N ASN A 167 20.45 6.00 -40.66
CA ASN A 167 21.55 5.36 -41.39
C ASN A 167 22.67 6.38 -41.65
N TRP A 168 23.76 6.28 -40.89
CA TRP A 168 24.98 7.07 -41.09
C TRP A 168 25.83 6.49 -42.23
N GLY A 169 25.42 6.71 -43.49
CA GLY A 169 26.10 6.15 -44.65
C GLY A 169 26.13 7.07 -45.88
N ASN A 170 27.18 7.88 -45.94
CA ASN A 170 27.83 8.42 -47.15
C ASN A 170 27.25 9.69 -47.84
N THR A 171 27.70 10.86 -47.38
CA THR A 171 27.96 12.02 -48.24
C THR A 171 29.29 12.65 -47.82
N THR A 172 30.13 12.88 -48.83
CA THR A 172 31.49 13.39 -48.85
C THR A 172 31.72 14.70 -48.09
N ILE A 173 32.92 14.77 -47.50
CA ILE A 173 33.72 15.91 -47.03
C ILE A 173 33.23 17.33 -47.40
N ASN A 174 33.08 18.15 -46.36
CA ASN A 174 33.81 19.40 -46.23
C ASN A 174 33.84 19.80 -44.75
N GLU A 175 35.03 19.81 -44.15
CA GLU A 175 35.27 20.63 -42.97
C GLU A 175 35.16 22.10 -43.37
N PRO A 176 34.51 22.90 -42.52
CA PRO A 176 35.20 24.11 -42.11
C PRO A 176 34.98 24.46 -40.62
N HIS A 177 36.10 24.55 -39.88
CA HIS A 177 36.45 25.51 -38.83
C HIS A 177 35.57 25.71 -37.57
N ALA A 178 36.28 25.90 -36.45
CA ALA A 178 35.81 26.17 -35.10
C ALA A 178 35.00 27.48 -34.95
N GLN A 179 34.07 27.50 -33.98
CA GLN A 179 33.80 28.67 -33.13
C GLN A 179 32.97 28.32 -31.88
N THR A 180 33.16 29.13 -30.83
CA THR A 180 32.78 28.95 -29.43
C THR A 180 31.55 29.81 -29.02
N ASP A 181 31.08 29.59 -27.78
CA ASP A 181 30.49 30.57 -26.82
C ASP A 181 28.99 30.48 -26.42
N ASN A 182 28.80 30.71 -25.11
CA ASN A 182 27.73 31.41 -24.36
C ASN A 182 26.50 30.66 -23.79
N ASP A 183 26.56 30.52 -22.45
CA ASP A 183 25.65 31.08 -21.44
C ASP A 183 24.14 30.85 -21.56
N GLY A 184 23.57 30.20 -20.53
CA GLY A 184 22.12 30.10 -20.37
C GLY A 184 21.66 29.45 -19.07
N LEU A 185 22.13 29.93 -17.91
CA LEU A 185 21.51 29.63 -16.60
C LEU A 185 20.30 30.56 -16.39
N PRO A 186 19.13 30.05 -15.99
CA PRO A 186 18.16 30.87 -15.27
C PRO A 186 18.17 30.59 -13.77
N THR A 187 18.15 31.71 -13.04
CA THR A 187 18.30 31.90 -11.61
C THR A 187 16.93 32.15 -10.96
N ILE A 188 16.72 31.57 -9.77
CA ILE A 188 15.90 31.98 -8.61
C ILE A 188 14.42 32.41 -8.77
N LEU A 189 13.60 31.97 -7.80
CA LEU A 189 12.89 32.92 -6.93
C LEU A 189 12.54 32.26 -5.60
N THR A 190 13.03 32.91 -4.56
CA THR A 190 12.67 32.83 -3.14
C THR A 190 11.21 33.32 -2.99
N ASP A 191 10.45 33.08 -1.92
CA ASP A 191 10.69 33.50 -0.54
C ASP A 191 9.38 33.29 0.29
N ILE A 192 9.52 33.38 1.62
CA ILE A 192 8.52 33.82 2.64
C ILE A 192 7.66 32.75 3.35
N ASN A 193 8.12 32.46 4.58
CA ASN A 193 7.41 32.52 5.89
C ASN A 193 6.22 31.57 6.14
N ASP A 194 5.80 31.23 7.36
CA ASP A 194 6.24 31.32 8.76
C ASP A 194 5.34 30.26 9.46
N ASP A 195 5.87 29.46 10.36
CA ASP A 195 5.50 29.44 11.79
C ASP A 195 4.02 29.13 12.11
N GLU A 196 3.84 28.09 12.92
CA GLU A 196 2.81 27.84 13.93
C GLU A 196 2.66 26.32 14.11
N GLY A 197 3.25 25.82 15.20
CA GLY A 197 3.22 24.43 15.59
C GLY A 197 1.83 23.93 15.96
N LEU A 198 1.62 22.62 15.80
CA LEU A 198 0.54 21.89 16.46
C LEU A 198 1.12 20.72 17.27
N PRO A 199 0.61 20.49 18.49
CA PRO A 199 1.27 19.71 19.53
C PRO A 199 0.96 18.20 19.46
N PHE A 200 1.85 17.42 20.07
CA PHE A 200 1.54 16.08 20.58
C PHE A 200 0.85 16.18 21.93
#